data_AF-A0AAW7Z106-F1
#
_entry.id   AF-A0AAW7Z106-F1
#
_cell.length_a   1.000
_cell.length_b   1.000
_cell.length_c   1.000
_cell.angle_alpha   90.00
_cell.angle_beta   90.00
_cell.angle_gamma   90.00
#
_symmetry.space_group_name_H-M   'P 1'
#
loop_
_entity.id
_entity.type
_entity.pdbx_description
1 polymer ?
#
loop_
_entity_poly.entity_id
_entity_poly.type
_entity_poly.pdbx_seq_one_letter_code
_entity_poly.pdbx_strand_id
1 'polypeptide(L)' 'MFQDTQYGAAIKLLDYEHIDYIDDVLIEKFDVDCEFRVMDDENQKYILYFGSKFSFDEVSSVVSQINAYHQVEQKLYETV' A
#
# COMPACT_ATOMS: atom_id res chain seq x y z
N MET A 1 10.77 -5.33 7.78
CA MET A 1 9.29 -5.18 7.77
C MET A 1 8.91 -4.35 8.99
N PHE A 2 8.08 -3.33 8.81
CA PHE A 2 7.66 -2.41 9.88
C PHE A 2 6.35 -2.95 10.45
N GLN A 3 6.39 -3.50 11.66
CA GLN A 3 5.19 -3.76 12.45
C GLN A 3 5.18 -2.72 13.55
N ASP A 4 4.25 -1.77 13.46
CA ASP A 4 4.09 -0.79 14.52
C ASP A 4 3.30 -1.47 15.64
N THR A 5 3.98 -1.75 16.75
CA THR A 5 3.40 -2.42 17.92
C THR A 5 2.23 -1.66 18.54
N GLN A 6 2.04 -0.39 18.17
CA GLN A 6 0.96 0.47 18.65
C GLN A 6 -0.26 0.49 17.70
N TYR A 7 -0.06 0.29 16.39
CA TYR A 7 -1.11 0.51 15.38
C TYR A 7 -1.36 -0.66 14.42
N GLY A 8 -0.72 -1.82 14.64
CA GLY A 8 -1.00 -3.04 13.89
C GLY A 8 -0.30 -3.12 12.54
N ALA A 9 -1.00 -3.61 11.51
CA ALA A 9 -0.43 -3.78 10.18
C ALA A 9 -0.24 -2.42 9.50
N ALA A 10 0.89 -2.26 8.79
CA ALA A 10 1.21 -1.02 8.10
C ALA A 10 1.93 -1.29 6.77
N ILE A 11 1.66 -0.44 5.78
CA ILE A 11 2.37 -0.42 4.49
C ILE A 11 3.22 0.83 4.45
N LYS A 12 4.53 0.66 4.26
CA LYS A 12 5.43 1.76 3.90
C LYS A 12 5.52 1.86 2.39
N LEU A 13 5.06 2.97 1.83
CA LEU A 13 5.23 3.29 0.41
C LEU A 13 6.61 3.90 0.19
N LEU A 14 7.24 3.50 -0.91
CA LEU A 14 8.57 3.98 -1.32
C LEU A 14 8.48 5.13 -2.34
N ASP A 15 7.30 5.34 -2.92
CA ASP A 15 7.03 6.35 -3.93
C ASP A 15 5.70 7.05 -3.62
N TYR A 16 5.72 8.37 -3.71
CA TYR A 16 4.59 9.25 -3.43
C TYR A 16 3.68 9.41 -4.65
N GLU A 17 4.21 9.33 -5.88
CA GLU A 17 3.44 9.59 -7.11
C GLU A 17 2.29 8.60 -7.30
N HIS A 18 2.35 7.46 -6.61
CA HIS A 18 1.40 6.37 -6.73
C HIS A 18 0.54 6.18 -5.48
N ILE A 19 0.56 7.10 -4.49
CA ILE A 19 -0.20 6.90 -3.24
C ILE A 19 -1.71 6.81 -3.50
N ASP A 20 -2.28 7.71 -4.31
CA ASP A 20 -3.71 7.71 -4.63
C ASP A 20 -4.09 6.43 -5.38
N TYR A 21 -3.24 5.98 -6.32
CA TYR A 21 -3.43 4.72 -7.03
C TYR A 21 -3.40 3.51 -6.08
N ILE A 22 -2.47 3.47 -5.12
CA ILE A 22 -2.37 2.38 -4.17
C ILE A 22 -3.59 2.37 -3.24
N ASP A 23 -4.05 3.53 -2.79
CA ASP A 23 -5.26 3.66 -1.96
C ASP A 23 -6.50 3.15 -2.71
N ASP A 24 -6.68 3.57 -3.97
CA ASP A 24 -7.75 3.10 -4.85
C ASP A 24 -7.68 1.59 -5.06
N VAL A 25 -6.49 1.02 -5.32
CA VAL A 25 -6.34 -0.42 -5.52
C VAL A 25 -6.64 -1.21 -4.24
N LEU A 26 -6.16 -0.74 -3.09
CA LEU A 26 -6.41 -1.38 -1.80
C LEU A 26 -7.92 -1.45 -1.53
N ILE A 27 -8.64 -0.37 -1.74
CA ILE A 27 -10.08 -0.29 -1.50
C ILE A 27 -10.85 -1.06 -2.60
N GLU A 28 -10.66 -0.72 -3.87
CA GLU A 28 -11.50 -1.23 -4.95
C GLU A 28 -11.25 -2.70 -5.30
N LYS A 29 -10.01 -3.19 -5.13
CA LYS A 29 -9.64 -4.56 -5.53
C LYS A 29 -9.60 -5.53 -4.36
N PHE A 30 -9.28 -5.04 -3.17
CA PHE A 30 -9.03 -5.90 -2.01
C PHE A 30 -9.96 -5.61 -0.82
N ASP A 31 -10.83 -4.60 -0.90
CA ASP A 31 -11.70 -4.17 0.21
C ASP A 31 -10.89 -3.84 1.48
N VAL A 32 -9.66 -3.36 1.29
CA VAL A 32 -8.74 -2.98 2.36
C VAL A 32 -8.70 -1.47 2.47
N ASP A 33 -9.37 -0.95 3.48
CA ASP A 33 -9.43 0.48 3.80
C ASP A 33 -8.40 0.84 4.89
N CYS A 34 -7.57 1.84 4.63
CA CYS A 34 -6.60 2.31 5.61
C CYS A 34 -7.29 3.18 6.69
N GLU A 35 -6.90 3.01 7.95
CA GLU A 35 -7.52 3.78 9.04
C GLU A 35 -6.98 5.20 9.11
N PHE A 36 -5.67 5.36 8.91
CA PHE A 36 -5.03 6.65 8.79
C PHE A 36 -3.69 6.54 8.05
N ARG A 37 -3.24 7.69 7.53
CA ARG A 37 -1.98 7.84 6.80
C ARG A 37 -1.05 8.83 7.48
N VAL A 38 0.24 8.50 7.49
CA VAL A 38 1.32 9.41 7.91
C VAL A 38 2.13 9.77 6.68
N MET A 39 2.21 11.07 6.40
CA MET A 39 3.04 11.63 5.34
C MET A 39 4.09 12.54 5.97
N ASP A 40 5.35 12.22 5.75
CA ASP A 40 6.50 13.01 6.16
C ASP A 40 7.36 13.23 4.92
N ASP A 41 7.11 14.36 4.27
CA ASP A 41 7.74 14.75 3.01
C ASP A 41 9.25 14.96 3.17
N GLU A 42 9.69 15.46 4.33
CA GLU A 42 11.10 15.72 4.63
C GLU A 42 11.92 14.43 4.70
N ASN A 43 11.33 13.35 5.22
CA ASN A 43 11.99 12.04 5.34
C ASN A 43 11.49 11.00 4.33
N GLN A 44 10.65 11.41 3.38
CA GLN A 44 10.00 10.54 2.39
C GLN A 44 9.37 9.28 3.03
N LYS A 45 8.71 9.47 4.18
CA LYS A 45 7.97 8.39 4.84
C LYS A 45 6.49 8.56 4.56
N TYR A 46 5.96 7.60 3.80
CA TYR A 46 4.55 7.50 3.52
C TYR A 46 4.09 6.15 4.06
N ILE A 47 3.32 6.17 5.15
CA ILE A 47 2.90 4.96 5.83
C ILE A 47 1.38 4.95 5.95
N LEU A 48 0.78 3.87 5.44
CA LEU A 48 -0.64 3.57 5.61
C LEU A 48 -0.79 2.60 6.78
N TYR A 49 -1.64 2.93 7.75
CA TYR A 49 -1.92 2.10 8.92
C TYR A 49 -3.32 1.50 8.82
N PHE A 50 -3.43 0.20 9.13
CA PHE A 50 -4.67 -0.58 8.98
C PHE A 50 -5.31 -0.93 10.32
N GLY A 51 -4.73 -0.45 11.43
CA GLY A 51 -5.25 -0.64 12.77
C GLY A 51 -5.40 -2.11 13.14
N SER A 52 -6.49 -2.42 13.86
CA SER A 52 -6.88 -3.79 14.21
C SER A 52 -7.87 -4.41 13.21
N LYS A 53 -8.27 -3.69 12.15
CA LYS A 53 -9.24 -4.19 11.16
C LYS A 53 -8.66 -5.30 10.30
N PHE A 54 -7.38 -5.20 9.98
CA PHE A 54 -6.68 -6.16 9.13
C PHE A 54 -5.45 -6.71 9.85
N SER A 55 -5.25 -8.02 9.73
CA SER A 55 -4.05 -8.68 10.25
C SER A 55 -2.83 -8.35 9.38
N PHE A 56 -1.64 -8.53 9.97
CA PHE A 56 -0.39 -8.40 9.24
C PHE A 56 -0.33 -9.32 8.02
N ASP A 57 -0.82 -10.55 8.15
CA ASP A 57 -0.78 -11.54 7.07
C ASP A 57 -1.70 -11.14 5.90
N GLU A 58 -2.89 -10.60 6.19
CA GLU A 58 -3.81 -10.09 5.17
C GLU A 58 -3.18 -8.92 4.39
N VAL A 59 -2.70 -7.91 5.11
CA VAL A 59 -2.05 -6.73 4.48
C VAL A 59 -0.80 -7.15 3.71
N SER A 60 0.01 -8.05 4.25
CA SER A 60 1.21 -8.55 3.57
C SER A 60 0.86 -9.31 2.30
N SER A 61 -0.20 -10.12 2.31
CA SER A 61 -0.66 -10.85 1.13
C SER A 61 -1.15 -9.89 0.03
N VAL A 62 -1.89 -8.85 0.40
CA VAL A 62 -2.36 -7.82 -0.53
C VAL A 62 -1.19 -7.06 -1.16
N VAL A 63 -0.19 -6.64 -0.36
CA VAL A 63 1.02 -5.97 -0.86
C VAL A 63 1.77 -6.87 -1.85
N SER A 64 1.92 -8.16 -1.56
CA SER A 64 2.55 -9.11 -2.48
C SER A 64 1.78 -9.23 -3.80
N GLN A 65 0.44 -9.25 -3.75
CA GLN A 65 -0.40 -9.29 -4.96
C GLN A 65 -0.31 -8.01 -5.79
N ILE A 66 -0.33 -6.84 -5.14
CA ILE A 66 -0.13 -5.54 -5.81
C ILE A 66 1.25 -5.51 -6.47
N ASN A 67 2.31 -5.92 -5.78
CA ASN A 67 3.65 -5.93 -6.35
C ASN A 67 3.77 -6.94 -7.51
N ALA A 68 3.15 -8.12 -7.40
CA ALA A 68 3.11 -9.09 -8.48
C ALA A 68 2.37 -8.54 -9.70
N TYR A 69 1.23 -7.86 -9.49
CA TYR A 69 0.49 -7.19 -10.56
C TYR A 69 1.37 -6.16 -11.27
N HIS A 70 2.06 -5.28 -10.54
CA HIS A 70 2.97 -4.30 -11.12
C HIS A 70 4.19 -4.91 -11.83
N GLN A 71 4.74 -6.01 -11.32
CA GLN A 71 5.84 -6.72 -11.98
C GLN A 71 5.42 -7.34 -13.32
N VAL A 72 4.21 -7.89 -13.38
CA VAL A 72 3.65 -8.50 -14.61
C VAL A 72 3.21 -7.42 -15.59
N GLU A 73 2.61 -6.34 -15.09
CA GLU A 73 2.12 -5.20 -15.86
C GLU A 73 3.19 -4.11 -16.03
N GLN A 74 4.44 -4.46 -16.36
CA GLN A 74 5.38 -3.50 -16.96
C GLN A 74 4.93 -3.05 -18.37
N LYS A 75 3.66 -2.65 -18.48
CA LYS A 75 3.06 -1.72 -19.44
C LYS A 75 3.72 -1.71 -20.80
N LEU A 76 3.39 -2.73 -21.60
CA LEU A 76 3.34 -2.63 -23.06
C LEU A 76 2.28 -1.58 -23.43
N TYR A 77 2.63 -0.30 -23.34
CA TYR A 77 1.85 0.77 -23.95
C TYR A 77 2.52 1.17 -25.25
N GLU A 78 1.85 0.85 -26.35
CA GLU A 78 2.15 1.44 -27.65
C GLU A 78 1.22 2.65 -27.81
N THR A 79 1.78 3.82 -28.09
CA THR A 79 1.01 4.93 -28.65
C THR A 79 0.61 4.56 -30.07
N VAL A 80 -0.68 4.66 -30.39
CA VAL A 80 -1.19 4.63 -31.78
C VAL A 80 -1.00 5.99 -32.43
#